data_AF-A0A964D9P3-F1
#
_entry.id   AF-A0A964D9P3-F1
#
_cell.length_a   1.000
_cell.length_b   1.000
_cell.length_c   1.000
_cell.angle_alpha   90.00
_cell.angle_beta   90.00
_cell.angle_gamma   90.00
#
_symmetry.space_group_name_H-M   'P 1'
#
loop_
_entity.id
_entity.type
_entity.pdbx_description
1 polymer ?
#
loop_
_entity_poly.entity_id
_entity_poly.type
_entity_poly.pdbx_seq_one_letter_code
_entity_poly.pdbx_strand_id
1 'polypeptide(L)'
;MKKHLKANQRQEKGKRISSREIVDLPPEQQSPVFSLQYMNKDYSLAQCTKDEKAAFADTLYKLSQLTWSQINASPRHGSGYEKIAQSSIRAAIPSHLKDDVNFIAFRFCGMAPMVGYRDGAVLYIIWLDRDFTLYPH
;
A
#
# COMPACT_ATOMS: atom_id res chain seq x y z
N MET A 1 -46.80 3.27 -49.80
CA MET A 1 -45.59 2.54 -49.36
C MET A 1 -44.88 3.39 -48.30
N LYS A 2 -44.80 2.92 -47.05
CA LYS A 2 -43.75 3.18 -46.03
C LYS A 2 -44.29 2.77 -44.65
N LYS A 3 -43.88 1.58 -44.21
CA LYS A 3 -44.11 1.04 -42.86
C LYS A 3 -43.23 1.80 -41.88
N HIS A 4 -43.79 2.40 -40.84
CA HIS A 4 -43.02 2.88 -39.70
C HIS A 4 -42.89 1.74 -38.68
N LEU A 5 -41.72 1.09 -38.67
CA LEU A 5 -41.30 0.17 -37.62
C LEU A 5 -40.90 1.00 -36.39
N LYS A 6 -41.62 0.84 -35.27
CA LYS A 6 -41.16 1.31 -33.96
C LYS A 6 -40.15 0.30 -33.42
N ALA A 7 -38.88 0.70 -33.34
CA ALA A 7 -37.84 -0.08 -32.67
C ALA A 7 -38.11 -0.07 -31.15
N ASN A 8 -38.41 -1.25 -30.60
CA ASN A 8 -38.61 -1.46 -29.18
C ASN A 8 -37.22 -1.66 -28.54
N GLN A 9 -36.63 -0.61 -27.96
CA GLN A 9 -35.36 -0.73 -27.24
C GLN A 9 -35.62 -1.37 -25.87
N ARG A 10 -35.48 -2.71 -25.80
CA ARG A 10 -35.29 -3.39 -24.51
C ARG A 10 -33.91 -3.03 -23.99
N GLN A 11 -33.84 -2.16 -22.98
CA GLN A 11 -32.66 -2.01 -22.14
C GLN A 11 -32.50 -3.29 -21.32
N GLU A 12 -31.63 -4.19 -21.77
CA GLU A 12 -31.13 -5.27 -20.92
C GLU A 12 -30.21 -4.65 -19.86
N LYS A 13 -30.70 -4.56 -18.61
CA LYS A 13 -29.87 -4.21 -17.46
C LYS A 13 -28.80 -5.30 -17.32
N GLY A 14 -27.54 -4.94 -17.59
CA GLY A 14 -26.40 -5.83 -17.41
C GLY A 14 -26.40 -6.49 -16.04
N LYS A 15 -26.01 -7.75 -16.00
CA LYS A 15 -25.89 -8.56 -14.77
C LYS A 15 -25.00 -7.80 -13.78
N ARG A 16 -25.58 -7.34 -12.66
CA ARG A 16 -24.82 -6.69 -11.59
C ARG A 16 -23.83 -7.72 -11.05
N ILE A 17 -22.54 -7.42 -11.17
CA ILE A 17 -21.49 -8.19 -10.50
C ILE A 17 -21.75 -8.05 -9.02
N SER A 18 -22.22 -9.12 -8.38
CA SER A 18 -22.26 -9.20 -6.93
C SER A 18 -20.80 -9.21 -6.47
N SER A 19 -20.41 -8.21 -5.68
CA SER A 19 -19.16 -8.28 -4.92
C SER A 19 -19.14 -9.62 -4.16
N ARG A 20 -18.01 -10.32 -4.21
CA ARG A 20 -17.79 -11.50 -3.36
C ARG A 20 -18.16 -11.14 -1.92
N GLU A 21 -18.80 -12.07 -1.21
CA GLU A 21 -18.99 -11.93 0.24
C GLU A 21 -17.62 -11.64 0.87
N ILE A 22 -17.50 -10.45 1.45
CA ILE A 22 -16.32 -10.08 2.21
C ILE A 22 -16.41 -10.92 3.48
N VAL A 23 -15.57 -11.94 3.60
CA VAL A 23 -15.37 -12.61 4.88
C VAL A 23 -14.73 -11.58 5.80
N ASP A 24 -15.42 -11.20 6.86
CA ASP A 24 -14.95 -10.24 7.85
C ASP A 24 -13.86 -10.88 8.73
N LEU A 25 -12.66 -11.02 8.16
CA LEU A 25 -11.49 -11.54 8.86
C LEU A 25 -10.87 -10.44 9.72
N PRO A 26 -10.30 -10.75 10.90
CA PRO A 26 -9.53 -9.78 11.65
C PRO A 26 -8.29 -9.33 10.85
N PRO A 27 -7.77 -8.10 11.04
CA PRO A 27 -6.67 -7.57 10.24
C PRO A 27 -5.43 -8.46 10.14
N GLU A 28 -5.07 -9.18 11.21
CA GLU A 28 -3.91 -10.10 11.21
C GLU A 28 -4.04 -11.26 10.22
N GLN A 29 -5.27 -11.64 9.86
CA GLN A 29 -5.56 -12.72 8.91
C GLN A 29 -5.78 -12.20 7.49
N GLN A 30 -5.77 -10.88 7.30
CA GLN A 30 -5.88 -10.26 5.99
C GLN A 30 -4.50 -10.01 5.38
N SER A 31 -4.44 -10.02 4.06
CA SER A 31 -3.29 -9.49 3.32
C SER A 31 -3.24 -7.97 3.43
N PRO A 32 -2.04 -7.35 3.39
CA PRO A 32 -1.91 -5.91 3.34
C PRO A 32 -2.62 -5.30 2.13
N VAL A 33 -3.34 -4.21 2.38
CA VAL A 33 -3.80 -3.28 1.34
C VAL A 33 -2.88 -2.06 1.36
N PHE A 34 -2.40 -1.61 0.21
CA PHE A 34 -1.46 -0.50 0.15
C PHE A 34 -2.14 0.80 -0.26
N SER A 35 -1.84 1.88 0.48
CA SER A 35 -2.28 3.23 0.16
C SER A 35 -1.07 4.13 -0.05
N LEU A 36 -1.08 4.89 -1.15
CA LEU A 36 -0.07 5.91 -1.48
C LEU A 36 -0.60 7.34 -1.28
N GLN A 37 -1.81 7.48 -0.70
CA GLN A 37 -2.56 8.73 -0.65
C GLN A 37 -1.81 9.89 0.00
N TYR A 38 -0.97 9.59 1.01
CA TYR A 38 -0.27 10.58 1.82
C TYR A 38 1.24 10.59 1.58
N MET A 39 1.68 10.06 0.43
CA MET A 39 3.10 9.96 0.11
C MET A 39 3.75 11.35 0.08
N ASN A 40 4.87 11.47 0.78
CA ASN A 40 5.63 12.71 0.85
C ASN A 40 6.29 13.01 -0.50
N LYS A 41 6.16 14.26 -0.96
CA LYS A 41 6.66 14.72 -2.26
C LYS A 41 8.16 14.49 -2.50
N ASP A 42 8.99 14.51 -1.46
CA ASP A 42 10.45 14.43 -1.58
C ASP A 42 10.95 12.98 -1.47
N TYR A 43 10.08 12.08 -1.00
CA TYR A 43 10.33 10.65 -0.84
C TYR A 43 9.29 9.83 -1.62
N SER A 44 8.86 10.32 -2.79
CA SER A 44 7.78 9.70 -3.56
C SER A 44 8.29 8.87 -4.74
N LEU A 45 7.35 8.18 -5.40
CA LEU A 45 7.61 7.54 -6.69
C LEU A 45 8.10 8.52 -7.76
N ALA A 46 7.84 9.82 -7.66
CA ALA A 46 8.32 10.80 -8.64
C ALA A 46 9.86 10.88 -8.66
N GLN A 47 10.49 10.64 -7.51
CA GLN A 47 11.95 10.66 -7.36
C GLN A 47 12.58 9.33 -7.80
N CYS A 48 11.83 8.22 -7.76
CA CYS A 48 12.32 6.90 -8.13
C CYS A 48 12.78 6.77 -9.59
N THR A 49 13.88 6.06 -9.78
CA THR A 49 14.31 5.51 -11.07
C THR A 49 13.30 4.46 -11.57
N LYS A 50 13.47 4.02 -12.82
CA LYS A 50 12.61 2.96 -13.40
C LYS A 50 12.75 1.64 -12.64
N ASP A 51 13.97 1.28 -12.27
CA ASP A 51 14.25 0.00 -11.60
C ASP A 51 13.72 0.02 -10.16
N GLU A 52 13.82 1.15 -9.46
CA GLU A 52 13.24 1.31 -8.13
C GLU A 52 11.71 1.22 -8.14
N LYS A 53 11.04 1.75 -9.19
CA LYS A 53 9.59 1.60 -9.36
C LYS A 53 9.19 0.15 -9.60
N ALA A 54 9.98 -0.58 -10.40
CA ALA A 54 9.77 -2.01 -10.62
C ALA A 54 9.95 -2.80 -9.31
N ALA A 55 11.04 -2.54 -8.59
CA ALA A 55 11.32 -3.18 -7.30
C ALA A 55 10.22 -2.87 -6.24
N PHE A 56 9.70 -1.65 -6.23
CA PHE A 56 8.56 -1.27 -5.41
C PHE A 56 7.33 -2.11 -5.74
N ALA A 57 6.95 -2.21 -7.02
CA ALA A 57 5.80 -3.01 -7.44
C ALA A 57 5.97 -4.51 -7.10
N ASP A 58 7.16 -5.07 -7.33
CA ASP A 58 7.47 -6.45 -6.96
C ASP A 58 7.36 -6.68 -5.45
N THR A 59 7.77 -5.70 -4.64
CA THR A 59 7.67 -5.75 -3.18
C THR A 59 6.21 -5.73 -2.73
N LEU A 60 5.38 -4.83 -3.28
CA LEU A 60 3.94 -4.80 -2.99
C LEU A 60 3.28 -6.14 -3.34
N TYR A 61 3.61 -6.69 -4.51
CA TYR A 61 3.09 -7.99 -4.93
C TYR A 61 3.48 -9.09 -3.93
N LYS A 62 4.77 -9.23 -3.60
CA LYS A 62 5.25 -10.22 -2.64
C LYS A 62 4.53 -10.11 -1.29
N LEU A 63 4.41 -8.91 -0.74
CA LEU A 63 3.75 -8.68 0.55
C LEU A 63 2.25 -8.96 0.49
N SER A 64 1.57 -8.65 -0.61
CA SER A 64 0.14 -8.97 -0.77
C SER A 64 -0.19 -10.46 -0.78
N GLN A 65 0.80 -11.33 -1.06
CA GLN A 65 0.62 -12.78 -1.01
C GLN A 65 0.67 -13.35 0.42
N LEU A 66 0.96 -12.51 1.41
CA LEU A 66 1.09 -12.89 2.81
C LEU A 66 0.03 -12.19 3.66
N THR A 67 -0.38 -12.82 4.75
CA THR A 67 -1.16 -12.16 5.79
C THR A 67 -0.27 -11.31 6.69
N TRP A 68 -0.84 -10.34 7.39
CA TRP A 68 -0.11 -9.58 8.41
C TRP A 68 0.54 -10.47 9.48
N SER A 69 -0.14 -11.55 9.90
CA SER A 69 0.45 -12.51 10.85
C SER A 69 1.68 -13.22 10.28
N GLN A 70 1.69 -13.56 8.98
CA GLN A 70 2.85 -14.16 8.32
C GLN A 70 4.01 -13.16 8.17
N ILE A 71 3.68 -11.91 7.85
CA ILE A 71 4.65 -10.80 7.77
C ILE A 71 5.30 -10.55 9.14
N ASN A 72 4.50 -10.49 10.21
CA ASN A 72 4.98 -10.27 11.57
C ASN A 72 5.92 -11.39 12.06
N ALA A 73 5.73 -12.62 11.58
CA ALA A 73 6.59 -13.76 11.89
C ALA A 73 7.84 -13.87 10.99
N SER A 74 7.92 -13.06 9.92
CA SER A 74 9.01 -13.14 8.95
C SER A 74 10.28 -12.42 9.45
N PRO A 75 11.48 -12.90 9.11
CA PRO A 75 12.73 -12.20 9.42
C PRO A 75 12.80 -10.82 8.78
N ARG A 76 13.43 -9.85 9.47
CA ARG A 76 13.60 -8.46 9.00
C ARG A 76 14.29 -8.32 7.65
N HIS A 77 15.21 -9.23 7.30
CA HIS A 77 15.93 -9.21 6.03
C HIS A 77 15.19 -9.95 4.89
N GLY A 78 14.02 -10.53 5.18
CA GLY A 78 13.10 -11.11 4.20
C GLY A 78 11.85 -10.26 4.04
N SER A 79 10.69 -10.84 4.29
CA SER A 79 9.39 -10.15 4.21
C SER A 79 8.98 -9.41 5.49
N GLY A 80 9.80 -9.44 6.54
CA GLY A 80 9.54 -8.72 7.78
C GLY A 80 9.86 -7.23 7.69
N TYR A 81 9.57 -6.50 8.76
CA TYR A 81 9.84 -5.06 8.87
C TYR A 81 10.54 -4.70 10.17
N GLU A 82 11.12 -3.52 10.20
CA GLU A 82 11.58 -2.86 11.43
C GLU A 82 10.59 -1.79 11.88
N LYS A 83 10.56 -1.51 13.18
CA LYS A 83 9.74 -0.43 13.76
C LYS A 83 10.60 0.82 13.89
N ILE A 84 10.07 1.95 13.47
CA ILE A 84 10.73 3.26 13.53
C ILE A 84 9.90 4.17 14.43
N ALA A 85 10.54 4.71 15.46
CA ALA A 85 9.91 5.71 16.32
C ALA A 85 9.64 6.99 15.51
N GLN A 86 8.48 7.60 15.73
CA GLN A 86 8.11 8.85 15.06
C GLN A 86 9.15 9.96 15.27
N SER A 87 9.76 10.03 16.45
CA SER A 87 10.82 10.99 16.79
C SER A 87 12.10 10.84 15.95
N SER A 88 12.30 9.69 15.29
CA SER A 88 13.48 9.45 14.44
C SER A 88 13.29 9.94 13.01
N ILE A 89 12.07 10.26 12.60
CA ILE A 89 11.75 10.71 11.25
C ILE A 89 12.15 12.18 11.10
N ARG A 90 13.02 12.46 10.12
CA ARG A 90 13.51 13.81 9.80
C ARG A 90 12.60 14.57 8.84
N ALA A 91 11.77 13.86 8.09
CA ALA A 91 10.84 14.45 7.12
C ALA A 91 9.52 14.91 7.77
N ALA A 92 8.74 15.71 7.05
CA ALA A 92 7.42 16.12 7.50
C ALA A 92 6.48 14.93 7.65
N ILE A 93 5.92 14.77 8.86
CA ILE A 93 4.92 13.75 9.20
C ILE A 93 3.52 14.25 8.78
N PRO A 94 2.68 13.41 8.13
CA PRO A 94 1.32 13.79 7.78
C PRO A 94 0.50 14.29 8.98
N SER A 95 -0.21 15.41 8.82
CA SER A 95 -0.86 16.13 9.92
C SER A 95 -2.03 15.39 10.58
N HIS A 96 -2.58 14.36 9.94
CA HIS A 96 -3.61 13.50 10.53
C HIS A 96 -3.03 12.50 11.54
N LEU A 97 -1.72 12.27 11.54
CA LEU A 97 -1.03 11.43 12.52
C LEU A 97 -0.65 12.30 13.72
N LYS A 98 -1.56 12.38 14.70
CA LYS A 98 -1.42 13.22 15.90
C LYS A 98 -0.87 12.46 17.11
N ASP A 99 -0.96 11.14 17.10
CA ASP A 99 -0.51 10.26 18.18
C ASP A 99 0.88 9.69 17.88
N ASP A 100 1.50 9.04 18.88
CA ASP A 100 2.78 8.32 18.74
C ASP A 100 2.58 7.07 17.88
N VAL A 101 2.62 7.26 16.56
CA VAL A 101 2.44 6.20 15.59
C VAL A 101 3.78 5.52 15.38
N ASN A 102 3.84 4.22 15.63
CA ASN A 102 4.98 3.41 15.23
C ASN A 102 4.96 3.24 13.72
N PHE A 103 5.97 3.81 13.05
CA PHE A 103 6.19 3.55 11.64
C PHE A 103 6.84 2.19 11.44
N ILE A 104 6.61 1.59 10.27
CA ILE A 104 7.21 0.33 9.86
C ILE A 104 7.97 0.52 8.54
N ALA A 105 9.13 -0.14 8.45
CA ALA A 105 10.01 -0.07 7.29
C ALA A 105 10.19 -1.46 6.67
N PHE A 106 9.87 -1.57 5.38
CA PHE A 106 10.18 -2.74 4.55
C PHE A 106 11.24 -2.36 3.54
N ARG A 107 12.21 -3.24 3.28
CA ARG A 107 13.10 -3.06 2.12
C ARG A 107 12.31 -3.24 0.84
N PHE A 108 12.44 -2.30 -0.09
CA PHE A 108 11.74 -2.39 -1.39
C PHE A 108 12.70 -2.42 -2.58
N CYS A 109 13.90 -1.86 -2.46
CA CYS A 109 14.91 -1.85 -3.51
C CYS A 109 16.31 -2.01 -2.91
N GLY A 110 16.90 -3.20 -3.02
CA GLY A 110 18.14 -3.54 -2.32
C GLY A 110 17.98 -3.39 -0.80
N MET A 111 18.67 -2.40 -0.22
CA MET A 111 18.57 -2.06 1.21
C MET A 111 17.63 -0.89 1.49
N ALA A 112 17.23 -0.13 0.45
CA ALA A 112 16.40 1.07 0.62
C ALA A 112 15.02 0.70 1.17
N PRO A 113 14.57 1.36 2.25
CA PRO A 113 13.26 1.07 2.83
C PRO A 113 12.13 1.92 2.24
N MET A 114 10.95 1.32 2.17
CA MET A 114 9.67 2.00 2.11
C MET A 114 9.08 2.06 3.51
N VAL A 115 8.72 3.25 3.96
CA VAL A 115 8.30 3.54 5.33
C VAL A 115 6.86 4.03 5.34
N GLY A 116 6.08 3.48 6.26
CA GLY A 116 4.66 3.78 6.38
C GLY A 116 4.12 3.47 7.76
N TYR A 117 2.82 3.67 7.94
CA TYR A 117 2.10 3.27 9.14
C TYR A 117 0.93 2.37 8.77
N ARG A 118 0.50 1.56 9.74
CA ARG A 118 -0.60 0.61 9.56
C ARG A 118 -1.85 1.09 10.26
N ASP A 119 -2.99 0.93 9.59
CA ASP A 119 -4.33 1.07 10.17
C ASP A 119 -5.18 -0.13 9.71
N GLY A 120 -5.52 -1.03 10.64
CA GLY A 120 -6.18 -2.29 10.32
C GLY A 120 -5.35 -3.14 9.33
N ALA A 121 -5.92 -3.45 8.16
CA ALA A 121 -5.23 -4.19 7.10
C ALA A 121 -4.45 -3.28 6.14
N VAL A 122 -4.63 -1.95 6.23
CA VAL A 122 -4.05 -1.00 5.29
C VAL A 122 -2.68 -0.55 5.75
N LEU A 123 -1.68 -0.64 4.87
CA LEU A 123 -0.39 0.01 4.99
C LEU A 123 -0.39 1.31 4.18
N TYR A 124 -0.34 2.44 4.88
CA TYR A 124 -0.16 3.75 4.27
C TYR A 124 1.34 4.00 4.09
N ILE A 125 1.82 3.93 2.85
CA ILE A 125 3.22 4.15 2.50
C ILE A 125 3.44 5.65 2.32
N ILE A 126 4.31 6.22 3.15
CA ILE A 126 4.51 7.66 3.26
C ILE A 126 5.84 8.08 2.62
N TRP A 127 6.89 7.27 2.77
CA TRP A 127 8.23 7.61 2.28
C TRP A 127 8.90 6.42 1.60
N LEU A 128 9.60 6.68 0.50
CA LEU A 128 10.58 5.79 -0.12
C LEU A 128 11.97 6.37 0.15
N ASP A 129 12.68 5.82 1.14
CA ASP A 129 13.96 6.34 1.62
C ASP A 129 15.15 5.75 0.84
N ARG A 130 15.28 6.18 -0.41
CA ARG A 130 16.26 5.64 -1.36
C ARG A 130 17.70 5.96 -1.01
N ASP A 131 17.89 7.12 -0.39
CA ASP A 131 19.19 7.72 -0.11
C ASP A 131 19.59 7.57 1.37
N PHE A 132 18.82 6.81 2.17
CA PHE A 132 19.08 6.55 3.60
C PHE A 132 19.13 7.83 4.45
N THR A 133 18.25 8.78 4.15
CA THR A 133 18.24 10.12 4.77
C THR A 133 17.06 10.34 5.70
N LEU A 134 15.99 9.56 5.57
CA LEU A 134 14.73 9.76 6.29
C LEU A 134 14.88 9.65 7.81
N TYR A 135 15.70 8.72 8.29
CA TYR A 135 15.95 8.45 9.72
C TYR A 135 17.39 7.93 9.92
N PRO A 136 17.88 7.74 11.16
CA PRO A 136 19.18 7.13 11.41
C PRO A 136 19.18 5.62 11.06
N HIS A 137 20.00 5.22 10.08
CA HIS A 137 20.22 3.83 9.64
C HIS A 137 21.38 3.15 10.38
#